data_AF-A0A0L8K1W6-F1
#
_entry.id   AF-A0A0L8K1W6-F1
#
_cell.length_a   1.000
_cell.length_b   1.000
_cell.length_c   1.000
_cell.angle_alpha   90.00
_cell.angle_beta   90.00
_cell.angle_gamma   90.00
#
_symmetry.space_group_name_H-M   'P 1'
#
loop_
_entity.id
_entity.type
_entity.pdbx_description
1 polymer ?
#
loop_
_entity_poly.entity_id
_entity_poly.type
_entity_poly.pdbx_seq_one_letter_code
_entity_poly.pdbx_strand_id
1 'polypeptide(L)'
;TALVDGERRISYAELNTSANRLARHLAEQGLGRGDMAGVLLDRGADFAVAVLAVTKTGAAYTLLDPDFPDERLRSAATDAG
;
A
#
# COMPACT_ATOMS: atom_id res chain seq x y z
N THR A 1 -2.69 9.60 -18.12
CA THR A 1 -2.57 8.27 -17.50
C THR A 1 -1.60 8.36 -16.33
N ALA A 2 -1.94 7.79 -15.18
CA ALA A 2 -1.09 7.76 -13.99
C ALA A 2 -0.26 6.48 -13.89
N LEU A 3 -0.83 5.34 -14.29
CA LEU A 3 -0.20 4.03 -14.23
C LEU A 3 -0.57 3.18 -15.45
N VAL A 4 0.37 2.35 -15.90
CA VAL A 4 0.17 1.32 -16.92
C VAL A 4 0.60 -0.01 -16.31
N ASP A 5 -0.28 -1.00 -16.37
CA ASP A 5 -0.08 -2.34 -15.81
C ASP A 5 -0.53 -3.38 -16.84
N GLY A 6 0.43 -3.95 -17.57
CA GLY A 6 0.17 -4.67 -18.82
C GLY A 6 -0.59 -3.79 -19.82
N GLU A 7 -1.73 -4.28 -20.30
CA GLU A 7 -2.62 -3.53 -21.21
C GLU A 7 -3.52 -2.52 -20.49
N ARG A 8 -3.58 -2.56 -19.16
CA ARG A 8 -4.46 -1.68 -18.37
C ARG A 8 -3.81 -0.30 -18.25
N ARG A 9 -4.57 0.74 -18.58
CA ARG A 9 -4.19 2.14 -18.37
C ARG A 9 -5.11 2.75 -17.34
N ILE A 10 -4.54 3.25 -16.25
CA ILE A 10 -5.29 3.82 -15.13
C ILE A 10 -5.06 5.34 -15.13
N SER A 11 -6.15 6.10 -15.13
CA SER A 11 -6.10 7.56 -15.00
C SER A 11 -5.79 7.99 -13.57
N TYR A 12 -5.38 9.25 -13.40
CA TYR A 12 -5.18 9.83 -12.07
C TYR A 12 -6.46 9.79 -11.23
N ALA A 13 -7.62 10.03 -11.85
CA ALA A 13 -8.90 10.04 -11.15
C ALA A 13 -9.30 8.64 -10.64
N GLU A 14 -9.13 7.61 -11.46
CA GLU A 14 -9.42 6.21 -11.08
C GLU A 14 -8.50 5.71 -9.98
N LEU A 15 -7.19 5.99 -10.11
CA LEU A 15 -6.20 5.64 -9.10
C LEU A 15 -6.52 6.32 -7.76
N ASN A 16 -6.78 7.63 -7.79
CA ASN A 16 -7.09 8.41 -6.61
C ASN A 16 -8.40 7.96 -5.95
N THR A 17 -9.43 7.63 -6.74
CA THR A 17 -10.71 7.13 -6.22
C THR A 17 -10.53 5.80 -5.49
N SER A 18 -9.77 4.87 -6.09
CA SER A 18 -9.50 3.56 -5.49
C SER A 18 -8.67 3.71 -4.21
N ALA A 19 -7.62 4.53 -4.23
CA ALA A 19 -6.79 4.81 -3.06
C ALA A 19 -7.59 5.49 -1.93
N ASN A 20 -8.49 6.43 -2.24
CA ASN A 20 -9.34 7.08 -1.24
C ASN A 20 -10.32 6.10 -0.57
N ARG A 21 -10.88 5.15 -1.32
CA ARG A 21 -11.77 4.12 -0.77
C ARG A 21 -11.02 3.23 0.20
N LEU A 22 -9.84 2.76 -0.19
CA LEU A 22 -9.00 1.92 0.67
C LEU A 22 -8.50 2.69 1.89
N ALA A 23 -8.06 3.95 1.74
CA ALA A 23 -7.61 4.80 2.84
C ALA A 23 -8.69 4.96 3.91
N ARG A 24 -9.94 5.17 3.50
CA ARG A 24 -11.06 5.29 4.44
C ARG A 24 -11.28 4.00 5.22
N HIS A 25 -11.27 2.87 4.51
CA HIS A 25 -11.39 1.57 5.17
C HIS A 25 -10.26 1.32 6.17
N LEU A 26 -9.00 1.61 5.80
CA LEU A 26 -7.85 1.47 6.69
C LEU A 26 -7.95 2.39 7.91
N ALA A 27 -8.39 3.64 7.71
CA ALA A 27 -8.60 4.58 8.81
C ALA A 27 -9.73 4.12 9.75
N GLU A 28 -10.80 3.51 9.23
CA GLU A 28 -11.86 2.88 10.03
C GLU A 28 -11.35 1.68 10.85
N GLN A 29 -10.29 1.01 10.40
CA GLN A 29 -9.58 -0.04 11.16
C GLN A 29 -8.55 0.52 12.15
N GLY A 30 -8.41 1.84 12.24
CA GLY A 30 -7.53 2.52 13.21
C GLY A 30 -6.16 2.93 12.67
N LEU A 31 -5.85 2.68 11.40
CA LEU A 31 -4.57 3.09 10.80
C LEU A 31 -4.53 4.62 10.60
N GLY A 32 -3.55 5.30 11.17
CA GLY A 32 -3.42 6.75 11.10
C GLY A 32 -1.99 7.28 11.33
N ARG A 33 -1.89 8.57 11.68
CA ARG A 33 -0.61 9.25 11.89
C ARG A 33 0.17 8.62 13.04
N GLY A 34 1.42 8.25 12.76
CA GLY A 34 2.30 7.60 13.73
C GLY A 34 2.34 6.08 13.59
N ASP A 35 1.40 5.50 12.84
CA ASP A 35 1.38 4.07 12.57
C ASP A 35 2.23 3.73 11.34
N MET A 36 2.60 2.44 11.23
CA MET A 36 3.25 1.87 10.06
C MET A 36 2.46 0.67 9.53
N ALA A 37 2.28 0.60 8.22
CA ALA A 37 1.63 -0.52 7.55
C ALA A 37 2.61 -1.29 6.64
N GLY A 38 2.67 -2.61 6.80
CA GLY A 38 3.36 -3.49 5.86
C GLY A 38 2.55 -3.67 4.57
N VAL A 39 3.18 -3.40 3.42
CA VAL A 39 2.61 -3.63 2.09
C VAL A 39 3.32 -4.82 1.47
N LEU A 40 2.63 -5.96 1.44
CA LEU A 40 3.07 -7.21 0.83
C LEU A 40 2.20 -7.49 -0.40
N LEU A 41 2.57 -6.92 -1.54
CA LEU A 41 1.87 -7.06 -2.82
C LEU A 41 2.89 -7.06 -3.95
N ASP A 42 2.60 -7.82 -5.01
CA ASP A 42 3.35 -7.72 -6.26
C ASP A 42 3.24 -6.32 -6.87
N ARG A 43 4.24 -5.91 -7.64
CA ARG A 43 4.20 -4.63 -8.36
C ARG A 43 3.05 -4.63 -9.36
N GLY A 44 2.22 -3.59 -9.31
CA GLY A 44 1.10 -3.41 -10.21
C GLY A 44 0.15 -2.32 -9.74
N ALA A 45 -1.06 -2.30 -10.30
CA ALA A 45 -2.08 -1.33 -9.94
C ALA A 45 -2.46 -1.38 -8.45
N ASP A 46 -2.63 -2.57 -7.89
CA ASP A 46 -3.07 -2.74 -6.50
C ASP A 46 -2.00 -2.30 -5.51
N PHE A 47 -0.72 -2.52 -5.82
CA PHE A 47 0.40 -1.98 -5.05
C PHE A 47 0.38 -0.45 -5.00
N ALA A 48 0.19 0.21 -6.15
CA ALA A 48 0.12 1.67 -6.20
C ALA A 48 -1.08 2.22 -5.43
N VAL A 49 -2.23 1.54 -5.50
CA VAL A 49 -3.42 1.88 -4.71
C VAL A 49 -3.14 1.73 -3.21
N ALA A 50 -2.51 0.64 -2.78
CA ALA A 50 -2.20 0.38 -1.37
C ALA A 50 -1.24 1.43 -0.78
N VAL A 51 -0.13 1.72 -1.47
CA VAL A 51 0.84 2.72 -1.02
C VAL A 51 0.21 4.11 -0.89
N LEU A 52 -0.58 4.52 -1.88
CA LEU A 52 -1.29 5.80 -1.82
C LEU A 52 -2.35 5.81 -0.72
N ALA A 53 -3.05 4.70 -0.51
CA ALA A 53 -4.07 4.59 0.53
C ALA A 53 -3.47 4.74 1.93
N VAL A 54 -2.37 4.05 2.23
CA VAL A 54 -1.65 4.19 3.51
C VAL A 54 -1.16 5.63 3.69
N THR A 55 -0.55 6.22 2.66
CA THR A 55 -0.09 7.62 2.73
C THR A 55 -1.25 8.59 3.03
N LYS A 56 -2.45 8.31 2.50
CA LYS A 56 -3.66 9.13 2.71
C LYS A 56 -4.26 9.01 4.11
N THR A 57 -4.01 7.93 4.85
CA THR A 57 -4.39 7.86 6.28
C THR A 57 -3.45 8.69 7.15
N GLY A 58 -2.30 9.09 6.62
CA GLY A 58 -1.23 9.76 7.35
C GLY A 58 -0.25 8.78 8.02
N ALA A 59 -0.43 7.48 7.82
CA ALA A 59 0.51 6.44 8.25
C ALA A 59 1.71 6.34 7.31
N ALA A 60 2.80 5.76 7.81
CA ALA A 60 3.93 5.33 6.99
C ALA A 60 3.68 3.91 6.43
N TYR A 61 4.39 3.54 5.37
CA TYR A 61 4.39 2.16 4.86
C TYR A 61 5.80 1.59 4.80
N THR A 62 5.90 0.27 4.99
CA THR A 62 7.10 -0.51 4.66
C THR A 62 6.77 -1.50 3.56
N LEU A 63 7.69 -1.71 2.63
CA LEU A 63 7.52 -2.65 1.54
C LEU A 63 8.08 -4.00 1.95
N LEU A 64 7.22 -5.02 1.90
CA LEU A 64 7.59 -6.40 2.15
C LEU A 64 7.67 -7.11 0.81
N ASP A 65 8.83 -7.67 0.49
CA ASP A 65 9.08 -8.35 -0.78
C ASP A 65 8.57 -9.79 -0.71
N PRO A 66 7.55 -10.18 -1.51
CA PRO A 66 6.99 -11.54 -1.46
C PRO A 66 7.98 -12.62 -1.90
N ASP A 67 9.07 -12.27 -2.59
CA ASP A 67 10.11 -13.22 -2.98
C ASP A 67 11.05 -13.56 -1.82
N PHE A 68 10.94 -12.88 -0.68
CA PHE A 68 11.72 -13.19 0.51
C PHE A 68 11.10 -14.30 1.36
N PRO A 69 11.94 -15.15 1.99
CA PRO A 69 11.44 -16.16 2.91
C PRO A 69 10.72 -15.51 4.11
N ASP A 70 9.72 -16.22 4.64
CA ASP A 70 8.88 -15.77 5.75
C ASP A 70 9.65 -15.19 6.94
N GLU A 71 10.81 -15.78 7.28
CA GLU A 71 11.65 -15.31 8.38
C GLU A 71 12.15 -13.88 8.15
N ARG A 72 12.57 -13.58 6.91
CA ARG A 72 13.04 -12.25 6.52
C ARG A 72 11.89 -11.24 6.48
N LEU A 73 10.71 -11.67 6.04
CA LEU A 73 9.50 -10.84 6.07
C LEU A 73 9.09 -10.48 7.51
N ARG A 74 9.12 -11.46 8.43
CA ARG A 74 8.83 -11.24 9.84
C ARG A 74 9.85 -10.30 10.48
N SER A 75 11.14 -10.52 10.23
CA SER A 75 12.19 -9.62 10.73
C SER A 75 11.98 -8.19 10.24
N ALA A 76 11.74 -8.00 8.94
CA ALA A 76 11.51 -6.69 8.36
C ALA A 76 10.24 -6.02 8.93
N ALA A 77 9.18 -6.79 9.19
CA ALA A 77 7.97 -6.26 9.82
C ALA A 77 8.21 -5.87 11.29
N THR A 78 8.95 -6.68 12.06
CA THR A 78 9.29 -6.38 13.46
C THR A 78 10.19 -5.14 13.58
N ASP A 79 11.16 -4.97 12.69
CA ASP A 79 12.04 -3.80 12.70
C ASP A 79 11.31 -2.49 12.36
N ALA A 80 10.18 -2.61 11.66
CA ALA A 80 9.39 -1.49 11.16
C ALA A 80 8.42 -0.91 12.22
N GLY A 81 8.07 -1.68 13.26
CA GLY A 81 7.18 -1.26 14.35
C GLY A 81 6.21 -2.33 14.79
#